data_AF-A0A8T7FD18-F1
#
_entry.id   AF-A0A8T7FD18-F1
#
_cell.length_a   1.000
_cell.length_b   1.000
_cell.length_c   1.000
_cell.angle_alpha   90.00
_cell.angle_beta   90.00
_cell.angle_gamma   90.00
#
_symmetry.space_group_name_H-M   'P 1'
#
loop_
_entity.id
_entity.type
_entity.pdbx_description
1 polymer ?
#
loop_
_entity_poly.entity_id
_entity_poly.type
_entity_poly.pdbx_seq_one_letter_code
_entity_poly.pdbx_strand_id
1 'polypeptide(L)'
;MKQLTLNLTFAVAPAVKSIFKNTTWLNAGWATACLGFTKKVEISQSLSDALMPIHADDEDDHDQELYDALWLAHHHLVLDQRPSFSFTFDFLRDDKISGRFIETSLRLHVEEKEQLILLGLIQDF
;
A
#
# COMPACT_ATOMS: atom_id res chain seq x y z
N MET A 1 28.48 -12.51 23.62
CA MET A 1 27.24 -12.41 22.83
C MET A 1 27.61 -11.86 21.46
N LYS A 2 27.32 -12.57 20.37
CA LYS A 2 27.59 -12.11 19.00
C LYS A 2 26.34 -11.41 18.48
N GLN A 3 26.41 -10.10 18.28
CA GLN A 3 25.35 -9.31 17.68
C GLN A 3 25.39 -9.53 16.16
N LEU A 4 24.26 -9.97 15.59
CA LEU A 4 24.07 -10.10 14.15
C LEU A 4 23.51 -8.78 13.61
N THR A 5 24.30 -8.08 12.81
CA THR A 5 23.88 -6.84 12.14
C THR A 5 23.33 -7.20 10.77
N LEU A 6 22.03 -6.99 10.57
CA LEU A 6 21.36 -7.13 9.26
C LEU A 6 21.54 -5.84 8.47
N ASN A 7 22.50 -5.82 7.54
CA ASN A 7 22.64 -4.76 6.54
C ASN A 7 21.68 -5.03 5.37
N LEU A 8 20.47 -4.49 5.44
CA LEU A 8 19.53 -4.47 4.32
C LEU A 8 19.85 -3.26 3.42
N THR A 9 20.64 -3.46 2.37
CA THR A 9 20.83 -2.45 1.31
C THR A 9 19.61 -2.41 0.41
N PHE A 10 18.72 -1.45 0.64
CA PHE A 10 17.60 -1.18 -0.26
C PHE A 10 18.11 -0.47 -1.52
N ALA A 11 18.20 -1.19 -2.64
CA ALA A 11 18.48 -0.60 -3.94
C ALA A 11 17.30 0.26 -4.38
N VAL A 12 17.55 1.54 -4.66
CA VAL A 12 16.54 2.47 -5.20
C VAL A 12 16.24 2.04 -6.64
N ALA A 13 14.99 1.64 -6.91
CA ALA A 13 14.54 1.32 -8.25
C ALA A 13 14.52 2.61 -9.11
N PRO A 14 14.91 2.54 -10.40
CA PRO A 14 14.87 3.71 -11.28
C PRO A 14 13.42 4.19 -11.47
N ALA A 15 13.25 5.52 -11.50
CA ALA A 15 11.95 6.15 -11.71
C ALA A 15 11.37 5.75 -13.08
N VAL A 16 10.28 4.98 -13.07
CA VAL A 16 9.53 4.61 -14.27
C VAL A 16 8.73 5.85 -14.71
N LYS A 17 9.02 6.38 -15.91
CA LYS A 17 8.16 7.39 -16.53
C LYS A 17 6.94 6.69 -17.14
N SER A 18 5.80 6.68 -16.44
CA SER A 18 4.54 6.13 -16.96
C SER A 18 3.84 7.10 -17.92
N ILE A 19 3.27 6.55 -19.01
CA ILE A 19 2.73 7.24 -20.20
C ILE A 19 1.19 7.35 -20.18
N PHE A 20 0.47 6.89 -19.15
CA PHE A 20 -0.99 7.02 -19.10
C PHE A 20 -1.47 7.57 -17.76
N LYS A 21 -1.73 8.89 -17.70
CA LYS A 21 -2.22 9.60 -16.52
C LYS A 21 -3.72 9.81 -16.59
N ASN A 22 -4.49 8.85 -16.09
CA ASN A 22 -5.88 9.05 -15.65
C ASN A 22 -6.14 8.19 -14.39
N THR A 23 -5.21 8.23 -13.44
CA THR A 23 -5.39 7.58 -12.14
C THR A 23 -6.41 8.37 -11.33
N THR A 24 -7.53 7.73 -10.98
CA THR A 24 -8.48 8.27 -10.01
C THR A 24 -7.94 8.05 -8.60
N TRP A 25 -7.93 9.11 -7.80
CA TRP A 25 -7.48 9.09 -6.41
C TRP A 25 -8.69 9.19 -5.48
N LEU A 26 -8.79 8.26 -4.54
CA LEU A 26 -9.85 8.14 -3.56
C LEU A 26 -9.37 8.67 -2.21
N ASN A 27 -10.23 9.38 -1.49
CA ASN A 27 -9.91 9.87 -0.16
C ASN A 27 -9.94 8.73 0.86
N ALA A 28 -8.80 8.46 1.50
CA ALA A 28 -8.65 7.42 2.53
C ALA A 28 -8.61 8.01 3.96
N GLY A 29 -9.10 9.23 4.15
CA GLY A 29 -9.16 9.93 5.44
C GLY A 29 -9.89 9.16 6.54
N TRP A 30 -10.91 8.37 6.15
CA TRP A 30 -11.70 7.56 7.08
C TRP A 30 -10.88 6.41 7.69
N ALA A 31 -10.06 5.73 6.90
CA ALA A 31 -9.20 4.61 7.34
C ALA A 31 -7.94 5.11 8.08
N THR A 32 -7.51 6.34 7.81
CA THR A 32 -6.24 6.88 8.32
C THR A 32 -6.34 7.66 9.63
N ALA A 33 -7.56 7.93 10.12
CA ALA A 33 -7.80 8.70 11.33
C ALA A 33 -7.10 8.11 12.57
N CYS A 34 -6.97 6.78 12.65
CA CYS A 34 -6.32 6.08 13.76
C CYS A 34 -4.83 5.77 13.51
N LEU A 35 -4.31 6.07 12.32
CA LEU A 35 -2.96 5.68 11.89
C LEU A 35 -1.91 6.79 12.10
N GLY A 36 -2.32 7.97 12.56
CA GLY A 36 -1.39 9.05 12.87
C GLY A 36 -0.76 9.72 11.65
N PHE A 37 -1.43 9.67 10.49
CA PHE A 37 -1.08 10.50 9.35
C PHE A 37 -1.36 11.97 9.68
N THR A 38 -0.39 12.85 9.37
CA THR A 38 -0.52 14.31 9.56
C THR A 38 -0.94 15.05 8.29
N LYS A 39 -0.97 14.35 7.16
CA LYS A 39 -1.30 14.85 5.82
C LYS A 39 -2.54 14.14 5.29
N LYS A 40 -3.21 14.73 4.30
CA LYS A 40 -4.29 14.06 3.58
C LYS A 40 -3.75 12.80 2.92
N VAL A 41 -4.46 11.68 3.02
CA VAL A 41 -4.09 10.43 2.35
C VAL A 41 -5.09 10.11 1.26
N GLU A 42 -4.57 9.83 0.07
CA GLU A 42 -5.35 9.35 -1.05
C GLU A 42 -4.77 8.03 -1.56
N ILE A 43 -5.67 7.10 -1.93
CA ILE A 43 -5.31 5.82 -2.53
C ILE A 43 -5.73 5.79 -3.99
N SER A 44 -5.00 5.09 -4.85
CA SER A 44 -5.45 4.91 -6.24
C SER A 44 -6.66 3.97 -6.30
N GLN A 45 -7.58 4.22 -7.24
CA GLN A 45 -8.69 3.31 -7.51
C GLN A 45 -8.18 1.89 -7.84
N SER A 46 -7.10 1.78 -8.62
CA SER A 46 -6.53 0.49 -8.97
C SER A 46 -5.98 -0.29 -7.78
N LEU A 47 -5.47 0.39 -6.74
CA LEU A 47 -5.14 -0.26 -5.48
C LEU A 47 -6.40 -0.74 -4.76
N SER A 48 -7.43 0.11 -4.64
CA SER A 48 -8.70 -0.26 -4.02
C SER A 48 -9.30 -1.50 -4.70
N ASP A 49 -9.32 -1.52 -6.03
CA ASP A 49 -9.82 -2.64 -6.83
C ASP A 49 -8.97 -3.90 -6.63
N ALA A 50 -7.65 -3.74 -6.54
CA ALA A 50 -6.75 -4.86 -6.29
C ALA A 50 -6.99 -5.48 -4.92
N LEU A 51 -7.37 -4.71 -3.90
CA LEU A 51 -7.64 -5.22 -2.55
C LEU A 51 -9.01 -5.89 -2.41
N MET A 52 -9.91 -5.76 -3.41
CA MET A 52 -11.24 -6.38 -3.34
C MET A 52 -11.11 -7.90 -3.12
N PRO A 53 -11.97 -8.49 -2.28
CA PRO A 53 -11.99 -9.93 -2.08
C PRO A 53 -12.28 -10.64 -3.40
N ILE A 54 -11.87 -11.90 -3.51
CA ILE A 54 -12.12 -12.72 -4.71
C ILE A 54 -13.63 -12.88 -4.94
N HIS A 55 -14.40 -12.90 -3.85
CA HIS A 55 -15.84 -13.04 -3.85
C HIS A 55 -16.45 -11.74 -3.30
N ALA A 56 -17.31 -11.07 -4.07
CA ALA A 56 -17.74 -9.69 -3.83
C ALA A 56 -18.68 -9.49 -2.63
N ASP A 57 -18.97 -10.53 -1.85
CA ASP A 57 -19.93 -10.47 -0.74
C ASP A 57 -19.29 -10.14 0.63
N ASP A 58 -17.97 -9.91 0.71
CA ASP A 58 -17.24 -9.61 1.97
C ASP A 58 -16.54 -8.24 1.93
N GLU A 59 -17.31 -7.15 2.09
CA GLU A 59 -16.74 -5.79 2.17
C GLU A 59 -15.80 -5.62 3.39
N ASP A 60 -16.02 -6.36 4.48
CA ASP A 60 -15.19 -6.27 5.70
C ASP A 60 -13.71 -6.67 5.45
N ASP A 61 -13.45 -7.61 4.54
CA ASP A 61 -12.08 -8.04 4.19
C ASP A 61 -11.34 -6.95 3.40
N HIS A 62 -12.06 -6.17 2.59
CA HIS A 62 -11.47 -5.04 1.83
C HIS A 62 -10.95 -3.95 2.77
N ASP A 63 -11.76 -3.55 3.74
CA ASP A 63 -11.44 -2.49 4.69
C ASP A 63 -10.22 -2.87 5.55
N GLN A 64 -10.14 -4.14 5.97
CA GLN A 64 -9.01 -4.66 6.73
C GLN A 64 -7.70 -4.62 5.93
N GLU A 65 -7.70 -5.13 4.70
CA GLU A 65 -6.50 -5.16 3.87
C GLU A 65 -6.03 -3.75 3.47
N LEU A 66 -6.98 -2.84 3.24
CA LEU A 66 -6.68 -1.43 3.02
C LEU A 66 -6.07 -0.78 4.26
N TYR A 67 -6.61 -1.06 5.45
CA TYR A 67 -6.06 -0.57 6.70
C TYR A 67 -4.62 -1.07 6.91
N ASP A 68 -4.37 -2.35 6.68
CA ASP A 68 -3.05 -2.96 6.87
C ASP A 68 -2.01 -2.38 5.87
N ALA A 69 -2.41 -2.17 4.61
CA ALA A 69 -1.58 -1.50 3.62
C ALA A 69 -1.24 -0.05 4.04
N LEU A 70 -2.22 0.70 4.55
CA LEU A 70 -2.04 2.06 5.04
C LEU A 70 -1.16 2.12 6.30
N TRP A 71 -1.35 1.18 7.23
CA TRP A 71 -0.53 1.06 8.44
C TRP A 71 0.93 0.81 8.08
N LEU A 72 1.19 -0.11 7.14
CA LEU A 72 2.54 -0.42 6.69
C LEU A 72 3.18 0.76 5.96
N ALA A 73 2.42 1.47 5.11
CA ALA A 73 2.87 2.69 4.45
C ALA A 73 3.25 3.79 5.46
N HIS A 74 2.42 4.00 6.49
CA HIS A 74 2.72 4.94 7.57
C HIS A 74 4.01 4.56 8.31
N HIS A 75 4.15 3.27 8.65
CA HIS A 75 5.33 2.77 9.34
C HIS A 75 6.62 3.07 8.56
N HIS A 76 6.62 2.84 7.24
CA HIS A 76 7.75 3.18 6.39
C HIS A 76 8.01 4.69 6.30
N LEU A 77 6.97 5.53 6.20
CA LEU A 77 7.12 6.99 6.19
C LEU A 77 7.81 7.49 7.47
N VAL A 78 7.44 6.94 8.63
CA VAL A 78 8.03 7.31 9.92
C VAL A 78 9.49 6.86 10.03
N LEU A 79 9.82 5.67 9.54
CA LEU A 79 11.17 5.11 9.64
C LEU A 79 12.15 5.70 8.61
N ASP A 80 11.77 5.74 7.33
CA ASP A 80 12.68 6.06 6.24
C ASP A 80 12.69 7.55 5.90
N GLN A 81 11.63 8.31 6.24
CA GLN A 81 11.47 9.75 5.97
C GLN A 81 11.78 10.15 4.51
N ARG A 82 11.64 9.21 3.58
CA ARG A 82 11.84 9.47 2.15
C ARG A 82 10.52 9.95 1.56
N PRO A 83 10.54 10.99 0.71
CA PRO A 83 9.33 11.52 0.10
C PRO A 83 8.74 10.55 -0.94
N SER A 84 9.45 9.50 -1.34
CA SER A 84 8.95 8.50 -2.27
C SER A 84 9.66 7.17 -2.06
N PHE A 85 8.90 6.08 -2.03
CA PHE A 85 9.42 4.73 -1.88
C PHE A 85 8.42 3.67 -2.37
N SER A 86 8.91 2.45 -2.55
CA SER A 86 8.08 1.29 -2.88
C SER A 86 8.41 0.12 -1.98
N PHE A 87 7.37 -0.62 -1.61
CA PHE A 87 7.46 -1.83 -0.80
C PHE A 87 6.54 -2.91 -1.36
N THR A 88 6.74 -4.15 -0.92
CA THR A 88 5.85 -5.26 -1.24
C THR A 88 4.88 -5.42 -0.08
N PHE A 89 3.59 -5.52 -0.40
CA PHE A 89 2.51 -5.81 0.52
C PHE A 89 1.99 -7.22 0.22
N ASP A 90 2.20 -8.13 1.16
CA ASP A 90 1.81 -9.53 1.06
C ASP A 90 0.64 -9.79 2.00
N PHE A 91 -0.42 -10.40 1.47
CA PHE A 91 -1.64 -10.70 2.22
C PHE A 91 -2.31 -11.99 1.73
N LEU A 92 -3.23 -12.53 2.52
CA LEU A 92 -3.92 -13.78 2.23
C LEU A 92 -5.36 -13.50 1.83
N ARG A 93 -5.76 -14.00 0.66
CA ARG A 93 -7.17 -13.99 0.26
C ARG A 93 -7.83 -15.32 0.56
N ASP A 94 -9.00 -15.30 1.18
CA ASP A 94 -9.82 -16.50 1.32
C ASP A 94 -10.53 -16.82 -0.01
N ASP A 95 -10.17 -17.94 -0.63
CA ASP A 95 -10.96 -18.52 -1.71
C ASP A 95 -12.01 -19.46 -1.12
N LYS A 96 -13.17 -18.89 -0.80
CA LYS A 96 -14.33 -19.61 -0.25
C LYS A 96 -14.84 -20.75 -1.13
N ILE A 97 -14.54 -20.76 -2.43
CA ILE A 97 -14.94 -21.86 -3.33
C ILE A 97 -14.03 -23.07 -3.12
N SER A 98 -12.71 -22.88 -3.03
CA SER A 98 -11.78 -23.98 -2.82
C SER A 98 -11.48 -24.26 -1.34
N GLY A 99 -11.88 -23.36 -0.44
CA GLY A 99 -11.58 -23.40 0.99
C GLY A 99 -10.09 -23.20 1.29
N ARG A 100 -9.37 -22.48 0.41
CA ARG A 100 -7.91 -22.27 0.52
C ARG A 100 -7.60 -20.79 0.62
N PHE A 101 -6.52 -20.50 1.34
CA PHE A 101 -5.91 -19.18 1.31
C PHE A 101 -4.97 -19.05 0.11
N ILE A 102 -5.09 -17.94 -0.61
CA ILE A 102 -4.22 -17.57 -1.72
C ILE A 102 -3.37 -16.39 -1.28
N GLU A 103 -2.05 -16.62 -1.19
CA GLU A 103 -1.09 -15.54 -0.97
C GLU A 103 -1.06 -14.61 -2.19
N THR A 104 -1.26 -13.33 -1.94
CA THR A 104 -1.21 -12.28 -2.94
C THR A 104 -0.18 -11.24 -2.55
N SER A 105 0.68 -10.88 -3.51
CA SER A 105 1.70 -9.85 -3.34
C SER A 105 1.40 -8.67 -4.26
N LEU A 106 1.29 -7.47 -3.69
CA LEU A 106 1.18 -6.22 -4.42
C LEU A 106 2.43 -5.37 -4.23
N ARG A 107 2.90 -4.74 -5.32
CA ARG A 107 4.00 -3.78 -5.26
C ARG A 107 3.44 -2.38 -5.13
N LEU A 108 3.46 -1.85 -3.92
CA LEU A 108 2.91 -0.53 -3.60
C LEU A 108 3.97 0.56 -3.76
N HIS A 109 3.53 1.75 -4.11
CA HIS A 109 4.32 2.97 -4.19
C HIS A 109 3.66 4.07 -3.37
N VAL A 110 4.48 4.76 -2.59
CA VAL A 110 4.09 5.91 -1.78
C VAL A 110 4.83 7.14 -2.32
N GLU A 111 4.09 8.22 -2.53
CA GLU A 111 4.65 9.54 -2.81
C GLU A 111 4.07 10.55 -1.80
N GLU A 112 4.95 11.10 -0.97
CA GLU A 112 4.65 12.18 -0.04
C GLU A 112 4.94 13.53 -0.71
N LYS A 113 3.89 14.37 -0.76
CA LYS A 113 3.92 15.77 -1.19
C LYS A 113 3.70 16.67 0.02
N GLU A 114 3.70 17.98 -0.18
CA GLU A 114 3.64 18.96 0.91
C GLU A 114 2.51 18.69 1.93
N GLN A 115 1.27 18.46 1.47
CA GLN A 115 0.09 18.24 2.32
C GLN A 115 -0.71 16.99 1.94
N LEU A 116 -0.13 16.12 1.11
CA LEU A 116 -0.79 14.97 0.49
C LEU A 116 0.15 13.78 0.46
N ILE A 117 -0.35 12.61 0.83
CA ILE A 117 0.31 11.32 0.66
C ILE A 117 -0.52 10.51 -0.32
N LEU A 118 0.13 10.02 -1.37
CA LEU A 118 -0.46 9.17 -2.38
C LEU A 118 0.04 7.74 -2.17
N LEU A 119 -0.87 6.77 -2.12
CA LEU A 119 -0.56 5.35 -2.07
C LEU A 119 -1.25 4.64 -3.24
N GLY A 120 -0.47 3.93 -4.06
CA GLY A 120 -1.02 3.21 -5.21
C GLY A 120 -0.11 2.10 -5.69
N LEU A 121 -0.44 1.50 -6.83
CA LEU A 121 0.44 0.60 -7.55
C LEU A 121 1.50 1.40 -8.31
N ILE A 122 2.66 0.79 -8.62
CA ILE A 122 3.76 1.50 -9.33
C ILE A 122 3.28 2.15 -10.64
N GLN A 123 2.36 1.52 -11.36
CA GLN A 123 1.85 2.02 -12.64
C GLN A 123 0.98 3.28 -12.54
N ASP A 124 0.54 3.64 -11.33
CA ASP A 124 -0.38 4.75 -11.08
C ASP A 124 0.31 6.13 -11.03
N PHE A 125 1.65 6.15 -11.02
CA PHE A 125 2.54 7.32 -10.87
C PHE A 125 3.31 7.65 -12.17
#